data_AF-A0A9D6EQR9-F1
#
_entry.id   AF-A0A9D6EQR9-F1
#
_cell.length_a   1.000
_cell.length_b   1.000
_cell.length_c   1.000
_cell.angle_alpha   90.00
_cell.angle_beta   90.00
_cell.angle_gamma   90.00
#
_symmetry.space_group_name_H-M   'P 1'
#
loop_
_entity.id
_entity.type
_entity.pdbx_description
1 polymer ?
#
loop_
_entity_poly.entity_id
_entity_poly.type
_entity_poly.pdbx_seq_one_letter_code
_entity_poly.pdbx_strand_id
1 'polypeptide(L)' 'GFIISDEEVKKADIYLQKNGINTSYEGALALAGLWKGKLQGLTFQKPICLLTGKKYD' A
#
# COMPACT_ATOMS: atom_id res chain seq x y z
N GLY A 1 -0.22 -1.61 15.27
CA GLY A 1 -0.43 -1.86 13.82
C GLY A 1 -1.53 -0.93 13.33
N PHE A 2 -1.63 -0.72 12.02
CA PHE A 2 -2.72 0.06 11.43
C PHE A 2 -3.86 -0.85 10.99
N ILE A 3 -5.09 -0.48 11.28
CA ILE A 3 -6.28 -1.07 10.66
C ILE A 3 -6.51 -0.29 9.37
N ILE A 4 -6.50 -0.98 8.23
CA ILE A 4 -6.67 -0.40 6.89
C ILE A 4 -7.98 -0.92 6.32
N SER A 5 -8.83 -0.03 5.79
CA SER A 5 -10.07 -0.44 5.13
C SER A 5 -9.84 -0.92 3.70
N ASP A 6 -10.79 -1.67 3.16
CA ASP A 6 -10.73 -2.16 1.78
C ASP A 6 -10.63 -1.00 0.76
N GLU A 7 -11.29 0.13 1.02
CA GLU A 7 -11.20 1.33 0.18
C GLU A 7 -9.78 1.92 0.17
N GLU A 8 -9.11 1.95 1.32
CA GLU A 8 -7.72 2.40 1.44
C GLU A 8 -6.79 1.46 0.64
N VAL A 9 -7.02 0.15 0.70
CA VAL A 9 -6.25 -0.85 -0.09
C VAL A 9 -6.52 -0.67 -1.59
N LYS A 10 -7.78 -0.53 -2.02
CA LYS A 10 -8.13 -0.30 -3.43
C LYS A 10 -7.51 0.98 -3.97
N LYS A 11 -7.47 2.05 -3.16
CA LYS A 11 -6.79 3.30 -3.53
C LYS A 11 -5.28 3.09 -3.76
N ALA A 12 -4.63 2.31 -2.90
CA ALA A 12 -3.21 1.96 -3.05
C ALA A 12 -2.97 1.06 -4.28
N ASP A 13 -3.83 0.06 -4.54
CA ASP A 13 -3.76 -0.79 -5.73
C ASP A 13 -3.89 0.01 -7.03
N ILE A 14 -4.88 0.91 -7.11
CA ILE A 14 -5.06 1.80 -8.27
C ILE A 14 -3.82 2.68 -8.49
N TYR A 15 -3.23 3.21 -7.42
CA TYR A 15 -2.00 4.00 -7.53
C TYR A 15 -0.83 3.15 -8.06
N LEU A 16 -0.64 1.93 -7.54
CA LEU A 16 0.42 1.03 -7.98
C LEU A 16 0.26 0.66 -9.46
N GLN A 17 -0.95 0.32 -9.89
CA GLN A 17 -1.26 0.03 -11.30
C GLN A 17 -0.99 1.22 -12.22
N LYS A 18 -1.36 2.43 -11.82
CA LYS A 18 -1.05 3.67 -12.57
C LYS A 18 0.44 3.91 -12.72
N ASN A 19 1.26 3.35 -11.84
CA ASN A 19 2.73 3.41 -11.89
C ASN A 19 3.34 2.13 -12.51
N GLY A 20 2.55 1.28 -13.17
CA GLY A 20 3.02 0.06 -13.83
C GLY A 20 3.43 -1.06 -12.87
N ILE A 21 3.06 -0.97 -11.59
CA ILE A 21 3.37 -1.98 -10.58
C ILE A 21 2.14 -2.88 -10.41
N ASN A 22 2.24 -4.11 -10.89
CA ASN A 22 1.21 -5.13 -10.69
C ASN A 22 1.56 -5.98 -9.46
N THR A 23 0.71 -5.95 -8.44
CA THR A 23 0.89 -6.67 -7.16
C THR A 23 -0.46 -7.13 -6.63
N SER A 24 -0.48 -8.07 -5.69
CA SER A 24 -1.70 -8.44 -4.98
C SER A 24 -2.18 -7.34 -4.02
N TYR A 25 -3.40 -7.49 -3.49
CA TYR A 25 -3.96 -6.57 -2.51
C TYR A 25 -3.18 -6.55 -1.19
N GLU A 26 -2.57 -7.67 -0.79
CA GLU A 26 -1.67 -7.74 0.36
C GLU A 26 -0.41 -6.89 0.15
N GLY A 27 0.12 -6.85 -1.08
CA GLY A 27 1.19 -5.91 -1.44
C GLY A 27 0.72 -4.46 -1.38
N ALA A 28 -0.48 -4.17 -1.90
CA ALA A 28 -1.07 -2.82 -1.83
C ALA A 28 -1.36 -2.36 -0.38
N LEU A 29 -1.68 -3.29 0.53
CA LEU A 29 -1.90 -3.03 1.95
C LEU A 29 -0.68 -2.37 2.62
N ALA A 30 0.54 -2.80 2.26
CA ALA A 30 1.76 -2.23 2.80
C ALA A 30 1.91 -0.74 2.46
N LEU A 31 1.54 -0.35 1.24
CA LEU A 31 1.56 1.06 0.81
C LEU A 31 0.47 1.87 1.51
N ALA A 32 -0.74 1.31 1.63
CA ALA A 32 -1.83 1.96 2.36
C ALA A 32 -1.47 2.20 3.84
N GLY A 33 -0.80 1.24 4.48
CA GLY A 33 -0.27 1.38 5.85
C GLY A 33 0.74 2.52 5.97
N LEU A 34 1.67 2.64 5.02
CA LEU A 34 2.62 3.75 5.00
C LEU A 34 1.92 5.11 4.87
N TRP A 35 0.93 5.22 3.99
CA TRP A 35 0.15 6.45 3.83
C TRP A 35 -0.61 6.82 5.10
N LYS A 36 -1.26 5.85 5.75
CA LYS A 36 -1.99 6.08 7.01
C LYS A 36 -1.07 6.54 8.12
N GLY A 37 0.12 5.92 8.24
CA GLY A 37 1.14 6.37 9.19
C GLY A 37 1.57 7.82 8.95
N LYS A 38 1.79 8.21 7.69
CA LYS A 38 2.12 9.60 7.32
C LYS A 38 0.99 10.57 7.66
N LEU A 39 -0.27 10.20 7.40
CA LEU A 39 -1.44 11.02 7.76
C LEU A 39 -1.59 11.21 9.27
N GLN A 40 -1.12 10.25 10.07
CA GLN A 40 -1.09 10.35 11.54
C GLN A 40 0.15 11.09 12.08
N GLY A 41 0.94 11.72 11.21
CA GLY A 41 2.11 12.51 11.60
C GLY A 41 3.39 11.69 11.82
N LEU A 42 3.40 10.40 11.50
CA LEU A 42 4.64 9.62 11.56
C LEU A 42 5.57 10.00 10.42
N THR A 43 6.85 10.16 10.77
CA THR A 43 7.91 10.50 9.81
C THR A 43 8.75 9.26 9.53
N PHE A 44 8.95 8.96 8.24
CA PHE A 44 9.78 7.85 7.78
C PHE A 44 10.91 8.41 6.93
N GLN A 45 12.18 8.14 7.27
CA GLN A 45 13.30 8.63 6.48
C GLN A 45 13.44 7.91 5.13
N LYS A 46 13.39 6.57 5.14
CA LYS A 46 13.54 5.73 3.95
C LYS A 46 12.68 4.45 4.09
N PRO A 47 11.34 4.57 4.10
CA PRO A 47 10.48 3.41 4.26
C PRO A 47 10.60 2.49 3.05
N ILE A 48 10.59 1.18 3.31
CA ILE A 48 10.51 0.14 2.29
C ILE A 48 9.13 -0.52 2.41
N CYS A 49 8.36 -0.54 1.33
CA CYS A 49 7.11 -1.30 1.26
C CYS A 49 7.39 -2.65 0.60
N LEU A 50 7.08 -3.74 1.29
CA LEU A 50 7.15 -5.09 0.73
C LEU A 50 5.88 -5.35 -0.06
N LEU A 51 6.00 -5.38 -1.39
CA LEU A 51 4.91 -5.73 -2.29
C LEU A 51 4.95 -7.24 -2.51
N THR A 52 4.29 -7.98 -1.61
CA THR A 52 4.25 -9.43 -1.65
C THR A 52 3.07 -9.91 -2.47
N GLY A 53 3.29 -10.92 -3.31
CA GLY A 53 2.24 -11.56 -4.10
C GLY A 53 2.07 -10.93 -5.49
N LYS A 54 1.81 -11.79 -6.47
CA LYS A 54 1.41 -11.36 -7.81
C LYS A 54 -0.11 -11.35 -7.87
N LYS A 55 -0.70 -10.35 -8.52
CA LYS A 55 -2.14 -10.37 -8.84
C LYS A 55 -2.37 -11.55 -9.79
N TYR A 56 -3.21 -12.48 -9.37
CA TYR A 56 -3.67 -13.55 -10.24
C TYR A 56 -4.73 -12.95 -11.16
N ASP A 57 -4.50 -13.05 -12.47
CA ASP A 57 -5.45 -12.67 -13.51
C ASP A 57 -6.67 -13.60 -13.50
#